data_AF-A0A6A5X5R1-F1
#
_entry.id   AF-A0A6A5X5R1-F1
#
_cell.length_a   1.000
_cell.length_b   1.000
_cell.length_c   1.000
_cell.angle_alpha   90.00
_cell.angle_beta   90.00
_cell.angle_gamma   90.00
#
_symmetry.space_group_name_H-M   'P 1'
#
loop_
_entity.id
_entity.type
_entity.pdbx_description
1 polymer ?
#
loop_
_entity_poly.entity_id
_entity_poly.type
_entity_poly.pdbx_seq_one_letter_code
_entity_poly.pdbx_strand_id
1 'polypeptide(L)'
;MEAGGLAVGVIALAGLFNNAVDCFEYVQLGYSFGTNFQTSLLKLDHARLRLSRWGQAVGLSGDLADAESLQEATVQKEDIGNAEKVLGQILDLFMEAERISAKYKASVKSDDSALTILDVQADMNELGRSLHEKMRNLSIKRQNKTLLRQKVKWALYEEKHFKRLIEDIVDLVAALPEIFPAVKQEQQKLCETE
;
A
#
# COMPACT_ATOMS: atom_id res chain seq x y z
N MET A 1 0.64 -33.91 9.00
CA MET A 1 -0.37 -33.34 8.09
C MET A 1 -0.39 -31.83 8.28
N GLU A 2 0.48 -31.06 7.63
CA GLU A 2 0.58 -29.59 7.90
C GLU A 2 0.99 -28.73 6.69
N ALA A 3 1.65 -29.28 5.67
CA ALA A 3 2.09 -28.52 4.49
C ALA A 3 0.94 -27.88 3.69
N GLY A 4 -0.19 -28.58 3.55
CA GLY A 4 -1.36 -28.06 2.81
C GLY A 4 -2.03 -26.85 3.49
N GLY A 5 -2.05 -26.80 4.82
CA GLY A 5 -2.64 -25.67 5.56
C GLY A 5 -1.78 -24.42 5.53
N LEU A 6 -0.44 -24.60 5.55
CA LEU A 6 0.51 -23.50 5.46
C LEU A 6 0.51 -22.86 4.06
N ALA A 7 0.51 -23.69 3.02
CA ALA A 7 0.47 -23.23 1.62
C ALA A 7 -0.79 -22.40 1.33
N VAL A 8 -1.96 -22.82 1.83
CA VAL A 8 -3.21 -22.06 1.67
C VAL A 8 -3.14 -20.69 2.37
N GLY A 9 -2.56 -20.63 3.57
CA GLY A 9 -2.37 -19.36 4.30
C GLY A 9 -1.43 -18.39 3.58
N VAL A 10 -0.33 -18.88 3.02
CA VAL A 10 0.60 -18.06 2.23
C VAL A 10 -0.06 -17.45 1.01
N ILE A 11 -0.87 -18.22 0.28
CA ILE A 11 -1.59 -17.72 -0.91
C ILE A 11 -2.60 -16.64 -0.52
N ALA A 12 -3.34 -16.85 0.57
CA ALA A 12 -4.27 -15.86 1.10
C ALA A 12 -3.54 -14.55 1.50
N LEU A 13 -2.42 -14.68 2.21
CA LEU A 13 -1.57 -13.56 2.61
C LEU A 13 -1.03 -12.78 1.39
N ALA A 14 -0.55 -13.49 0.37
CA ALA A 14 -0.08 -12.88 -0.88
C ALA A 14 -1.18 -12.10 -1.60
N GLY A 15 -2.41 -12.63 -1.61
CA GLY A 15 -3.58 -11.93 -2.14
C GLY A 15 -3.92 -10.65 -1.38
N LEU A 16 -3.88 -10.68 -0.04
CA LEU A 16 -4.08 -9.49 0.80
C LEU A 16 -2.98 -8.44 0.59
N PHE A 17 -1.73 -8.89 0.55
CA PHE A 17 -0.57 -8.02 0.32
C PHE A 17 -0.72 -7.23 -0.98
N ASN A 18 -1.00 -7.93 -2.08
CA ASN A 18 -1.19 -7.27 -3.37
C ASN A 18 -2.33 -6.26 -3.34
N ASN A 19 -3.48 -6.65 -2.78
CA ASN A 19 -4.64 -5.77 -2.67
C ASN A 19 -4.33 -4.51 -1.86
N ALA A 20 -3.51 -4.63 -0.81
CA ALA A 20 -3.10 -3.52 0.03
C ALA A 20 -2.13 -2.58 -0.71
N VAL A 21 -1.13 -3.12 -1.43
CA VAL A 21 -0.22 -2.32 -2.26
C VAL A 21 -0.97 -1.62 -3.42
N ASP A 22 -1.98 -2.27 -3.97
CA ASP A 22 -2.82 -1.72 -5.04
C ASP A 22 -3.71 -0.57 -4.58
N CYS A 23 -4.20 -0.59 -3.34
CA CYS A 23 -5.06 0.47 -2.82
C CYS A 23 -4.46 1.87 -2.99
N PHE A 24 -3.14 2.00 -2.89
CA PHE A 24 -2.42 3.26 -3.09
C PHE A 24 -2.58 3.84 -4.51
N GLU A 25 -2.74 3.00 -5.55
CA GLU A 25 -2.90 3.45 -6.95
C GLU A 25 -4.25 4.15 -7.20
N TYR A 26 -5.22 3.91 -6.32
CA TYR A 26 -6.58 4.39 -6.50
C TYR A 26 -6.86 5.69 -5.75
N VAL A 27 -5.90 6.17 -4.94
CA VAL A 27 -6.02 7.42 -4.19
C VAL A 27 -5.56 8.60 -5.04
N GLN A 28 -6.45 9.57 -5.23
CA GLN A 28 -6.14 10.91 -5.76
C GLN A 28 -6.29 11.94 -4.64
N LEU A 29 -5.63 13.09 -4.77
CA LEU A 29 -5.71 14.17 -3.78
C LEU A 29 -6.45 15.36 -4.39
N GLY A 30 -7.36 15.94 -3.61
CA GLY A 30 -8.16 17.09 -4.00
C GLY A 30 -7.36 18.39 -4.03
N TYR A 31 -7.94 19.41 -4.68
CA TYR A 31 -7.36 20.75 -4.77
C TYR A 31 -7.03 21.39 -3.42
N SER A 32 -7.77 21.03 -2.36
CA SER A 32 -7.55 21.52 -1.00
C SER A 32 -6.15 21.26 -0.44
N PHE A 33 -5.41 20.31 -1.01
CA PHE A 33 -4.03 20.01 -0.61
C PHE A 33 -3.06 21.10 -1.03
N GLY A 34 -3.32 21.83 -2.11
CA GLY A 34 -2.51 22.95 -2.59
C GLY A 34 -1.00 22.68 -2.49
N THR A 35 -0.29 23.51 -1.73
CA THR A 35 1.18 23.41 -1.52
C THR A 35 1.62 22.13 -0.79
N ASN A 36 0.71 21.44 -0.08
CA ASN A 36 0.97 20.18 0.61
C ASN A 36 0.81 18.95 -0.31
N PHE A 37 0.37 19.12 -1.56
CA PHE A 37 0.11 18.03 -2.49
C PHE A 37 1.31 17.12 -2.69
N GLN A 38 2.45 17.70 -3.09
CA GLN A 38 3.68 16.97 -3.32
C GLN A 38 4.11 16.16 -2.09
N THR A 39 4.14 16.78 -0.92
CA THR A 39 4.51 16.10 0.32
C THR A 39 3.54 14.99 0.69
N SER A 40 2.24 15.21 0.51
CA SER A 40 1.19 14.22 0.81
C SER A 40 1.26 13.02 -0.12
N LEU A 41 1.44 13.25 -1.43
CA LEU A 41 1.60 12.18 -2.41
C LEU A 41 2.85 11.34 -2.13
N LEU A 42 3.99 11.98 -1.87
CA LEU A 42 5.24 11.28 -1.56
C LEU A 42 5.16 10.48 -0.26
N LYS A 43 4.32 10.88 0.72
CA LYS A 43 4.07 10.08 1.92
C LYS A 43 3.31 8.78 1.59
N LEU A 44 2.30 8.84 0.70
CA LEU A 44 1.62 7.64 0.20
C LEU A 44 2.60 6.72 -0.54
N ASP A 45 3.41 7.29 -1.43
CA ASP A 45 4.42 6.53 -2.17
C ASP A 45 5.43 5.85 -1.23
N HIS A 46 5.89 6.56 -0.21
CA HIS A 46 6.82 6.01 0.78
C HIS A 46 6.19 4.88 1.60
N ALA A 47 4.94 5.03 2.06
CA ALA A 47 4.23 3.98 2.78
C ALA A 47 4.03 2.73 1.89
N ARG A 48 3.66 2.93 0.62
CA ARG A 48 3.55 1.86 -0.37
C ARG A 48 4.89 1.17 -0.61
N LEU A 49 5.96 1.94 -0.79
CA LEU A 49 7.30 1.40 -1.04
C LEU A 49 7.74 0.52 0.13
N ARG A 50 7.55 0.99 1.37
CA ARG A 50 7.85 0.23 2.58
C ARG A 50 7.02 -1.06 2.67
N LEU A 51 5.72 -1.00 2.38
CA LEU A 51 4.86 -2.19 2.34
C LEU A 51 5.36 -3.20 1.28
N SER A 52 5.66 -2.73 0.07
CA SER A 52 6.16 -3.57 -1.01
C SER A 52 7.51 -4.22 -0.67
N ARG A 53 8.37 -3.51 0.07
CA ARG A 53 9.67 -4.00 0.55
C ARG A 53 9.50 -5.12 1.54
N TRP A 54 8.57 -4.97 2.49
CA TRP A 54 8.21 -6.04 3.41
C TRP A 54 7.74 -7.28 2.64
N GLY A 55 6.81 -7.11 1.68
CA GLY A 55 6.30 -8.22 0.86
C GLY A 55 7.41 -8.94 0.09
N GLN A 56 8.38 -8.22 -0.47
CA GLN A 56 9.54 -8.83 -1.11
C GLN A 56 10.40 -9.60 -0.12
N ALA A 57 10.69 -9.02 1.04
CA ALA A 57 11.54 -9.63 2.05
C ALA A 57 10.92 -10.90 2.66
N VAL A 58 9.59 -10.99 2.71
CA VAL A 58 8.86 -12.21 3.13
C VAL A 58 8.48 -13.12 1.96
N GLY A 59 8.96 -12.87 0.73
CA GLY A 59 8.74 -13.77 -0.41
C GLY A 59 7.31 -13.76 -0.98
N LEU A 60 6.53 -12.69 -0.76
CA LEU A 60 5.19 -12.51 -1.35
C LEU A 60 5.23 -11.84 -2.74
N SER A 61 6.41 -11.39 -3.16
CA SER A 61 6.70 -10.80 -4.48
C SER A 61 7.06 -11.88 -5.52
N GLY A 62 6.83 -11.61 -6.80
CA GLY A 62 7.29 -12.48 -7.90
C GLY A 62 6.33 -13.62 -8.25
N ASP A 63 6.83 -14.77 -8.66
CA ASP A 63 6.00 -15.98 -8.88
C ASP A 63 5.85 -16.72 -7.55
N LEU A 64 4.61 -17.01 -7.13
CA LEU A 64 4.37 -17.76 -5.90
C LEU A 64 4.84 -19.23 -6.02
N ALA A 65 5.16 -19.71 -7.24
CA ALA A 65 5.86 -20.97 -7.44
C ALA A 65 7.30 -20.95 -6.91
N ASP A 66 7.97 -19.79 -6.94
CA ASP A 66 9.29 -19.59 -6.30
C ASP A 66 9.18 -19.45 -4.77
N ALA A 67 7.95 -19.31 -4.27
CA ALA A 67 7.63 -19.21 -2.85
C ALA A 67 7.70 -20.56 -2.11
N GLU A 68 8.18 -21.64 -2.74
CA GLU A 68 8.71 -22.81 -2.02
C GLU A 68 9.76 -22.40 -0.95
N SER A 69 10.42 -21.25 -1.15
CA SER A 69 11.32 -20.63 -0.15
C SER A 69 10.62 -20.21 1.16
N LEU A 70 9.29 -19.97 1.17
CA LEU A 70 8.52 -19.74 2.41
C LEU A 70 8.44 -21.00 3.28
N GLN A 71 8.60 -22.19 2.69
CA GLN A 71 8.54 -23.46 3.41
C GLN A 71 9.85 -23.76 4.15
N GLU A 72 10.97 -23.17 3.73
CA GLU A 72 12.29 -23.37 4.36
C GLU A 72 12.61 -22.29 5.41
N ALA A 73 12.00 -21.11 5.32
CA ALA A 73 12.29 -19.99 6.20
C ALA A 73 11.22 -19.79 7.28
N THR A 74 11.40 -20.38 8.47
CA THR A 74 11.11 -19.77 9.79
C THR A 74 9.75 -19.07 10.05
N VAL A 75 8.73 -19.22 9.19
CA VAL A 75 7.44 -18.52 9.31
C VAL A 75 6.46 -19.40 10.08
N GLN A 76 6.03 -18.96 11.25
CA GLN A 76 5.01 -19.67 12.01
C GLN A 76 3.62 -19.34 11.47
N LYS A 77 2.69 -20.30 11.59
CA LYS A 77 1.28 -20.09 11.20
C LYS A 77 0.64 -18.91 11.93
N GLU A 78 1.05 -18.66 13.16
CA GLU A 78 0.60 -17.50 13.95
C GLU A 78 1.08 -16.16 13.35
N ASP A 79 2.32 -16.11 12.86
CA ASP A 79 2.89 -14.92 12.20
C ASP A 79 2.13 -14.59 10.91
N ILE A 80 1.77 -15.62 10.13
CA ILE A 80 0.90 -15.45 8.94
C ILE A 80 -0.44 -14.84 9.35
N GLY A 81 -1.12 -15.42 10.35
CA GLY A 81 -2.42 -14.90 10.79
C GLY A 81 -2.35 -13.47 11.35
N ASN A 82 -1.24 -13.08 11.98
CA ASN A 82 -1.03 -11.70 12.44
C ASN A 82 -0.77 -10.75 11.28
N ALA A 83 0.00 -11.17 10.27
CA ALA A 83 0.23 -10.41 9.05
C ALA A 83 -1.07 -10.20 8.25
N GLU A 84 -1.90 -11.23 8.13
CA GLU A 84 -3.23 -11.15 7.49
C GLU A 84 -4.11 -10.12 8.18
N LYS A 85 -4.12 -10.07 9.53
CA LYS A 85 -4.86 -9.06 10.30
C LYS A 85 -4.38 -7.65 10.01
N VAL A 86 -3.07 -7.41 10.02
CA VAL A 86 -2.50 -6.08 9.76
C VAL A 86 -2.80 -5.62 8.33
N LEU A 87 -2.66 -6.50 7.34
CA LEU A 87 -3.02 -6.18 5.95
C LEU A 87 -4.53 -5.95 5.80
N GLY A 88 -5.36 -6.74 6.48
CA GLY A 88 -6.81 -6.54 6.55
C GLY A 88 -7.18 -5.16 7.11
N GLN A 89 -6.53 -4.74 8.19
CA GLN A 89 -6.71 -3.40 8.76
C GLN A 89 -6.32 -2.28 7.78
N ILE A 90 -5.23 -2.45 7.03
CA ILE A 90 -4.85 -1.49 5.96
C ILE A 90 -5.96 -1.39 4.90
N LEU A 91 -6.52 -2.53 4.47
CA LEU A 91 -7.63 -2.55 3.51
C LEU A 91 -8.88 -1.86 4.06
N ASP A 92 -9.22 -2.10 5.33
CA ASP A 92 -10.34 -1.46 6.01
C ASP A 92 -10.18 0.07 6.09
N LEU A 93 -8.98 0.56 6.37
CA LEU A 93 -8.68 1.99 6.38
C LEU A 93 -8.90 2.64 5.01
N PHE A 94 -8.45 1.99 3.93
CA PHE A 94 -8.71 2.48 2.57
C PHE A 94 -10.20 2.47 2.24
N MET A 95 -10.93 1.40 2.59
CA MET A 95 -12.37 1.30 2.36
C MET A 95 -13.14 2.39 3.13
N GLU A 96 -12.75 2.68 4.37
CA GLU A 96 -13.40 3.73 5.15
C GLU A 96 -13.09 5.12 4.57
N ALA A 97 -11.85 5.38 4.17
CA ALA A 97 -11.48 6.62 3.51
C ALA A 97 -12.23 6.82 2.18
N GLU A 98 -12.42 5.76 1.39
CA GLU A 98 -13.23 5.77 0.18
C GLU A 98 -14.70 6.09 0.47
N ARG A 99 -15.28 5.50 1.54
CA ARG A 99 -16.66 5.80 1.98
C ARG A 99 -16.82 7.25 2.40
N ILE A 100 -15.85 7.80 3.13
CA ILE A 100 -15.83 9.22 3.52
C ILE A 100 -15.78 10.12 2.27
N SER A 101 -14.89 9.81 1.33
CA SER A 101 -14.80 10.48 0.03
C SER A 101 -16.13 10.45 -0.73
N ALA A 102 -16.79 9.30 -0.82
CA ALA A 102 -18.06 9.16 -1.51
C ALA A 102 -19.18 9.99 -0.85
N LYS A 103 -19.25 10.01 0.48
CA LYS A 103 -20.19 10.85 1.24
C LYS A 103 -19.94 12.33 1.00
N TYR A 104 -18.67 12.77 1.02
CA TYR A 104 -18.30 14.14 0.71
C TYR A 104 -18.75 14.52 -0.70
N LYS A 105 -18.42 13.70 -1.70
CA LYS A 105 -18.81 13.92 -3.10
C LYS A 105 -20.32 14.03 -3.28
N ALA A 106 -21.11 13.21 -2.57
CA ALA A 106 -22.57 13.26 -2.63
C ALA A 106 -23.18 14.50 -1.94
N SER A 107 -22.47 15.09 -0.97
CA SER A 107 -22.92 16.30 -0.25
C SER A 107 -22.63 17.61 -0.99
N VAL A 108 -21.71 17.57 -1.95
CA VAL A 108 -21.24 18.72 -2.71
C VAL A 108 -21.96 18.80 -4.06
N LYS A 109 -22.25 20.01 -4.55
CA LYS A 109 -22.90 20.20 -5.86
C LYS A 109 -21.93 19.85 -6.99
N SER A 110 -22.45 19.31 -8.10
CA SER A 110 -21.62 18.76 -9.19
C SER A 110 -20.68 19.77 -9.88
N ASP A 111 -20.97 21.07 -9.83
CA ASP A 111 -20.14 22.13 -10.42
C ASP A 111 -19.22 22.83 -9.40
N ASP A 112 -19.08 22.25 -8.20
CA ASP A 112 -18.22 22.83 -7.17
C ASP A 112 -16.75 22.49 -7.40
N SER A 113 -15.91 23.53 -7.42
CA SER A 113 -14.44 23.42 -7.41
C SER A 113 -13.88 22.59 -6.24
N ALA A 114 -14.68 22.36 -5.19
CA ALA A 114 -14.33 21.49 -4.08
C ALA A 114 -14.10 20.01 -4.49
N LEU A 115 -14.56 19.59 -5.67
CA LEU A 115 -14.31 18.24 -6.22
C LEU A 115 -13.15 18.19 -7.22
N THR A 116 -12.46 19.30 -7.44
CA THR A 116 -11.25 19.33 -8.29
C THR A 116 -10.14 18.49 -7.65
N ILE A 117 -9.47 17.69 -8.48
CA ILE A 117 -8.31 16.88 -8.10
C ILE A 117 -7.03 17.53 -8.64
N LEU A 118 -5.92 17.32 -7.93
CA LEU A 118 -4.60 17.75 -8.37
C LEU A 118 -4.00 16.71 -9.30
N ASP A 119 -3.25 17.20 -10.28
CA ASP A 119 -2.58 16.42 -11.29
C ASP A 119 -1.08 16.36 -11.02
N VAL A 120 -0.49 15.17 -11.14
CA VAL A 120 0.93 14.96 -10.88
C VAL A 120 1.80 15.77 -11.86
N GLN A 121 1.38 15.96 -13.11
CA GLN A 121 2.17 16.67 -14.12
C GLN A 121 2.06 18.19 -13.98
N ALA A 122 0.88 18.70 -13.62
CA ALA A 122 0.63 20.13 -13.48
C ALA A 122 1.02 20.69 -12.10
N ASP A 123 0.80 19.94 -11.03
CA ASP A 123 0.82 20.45 -9.66
C ASP A 123 2.05 20.00 -8.84
N MET A 124 2.98 19.25 -9.43
CA MET A 124 4.20 18.76 -8.78
C MET A 124 5.46 19.18 -9.53
N ASN A 125 6.53 19.48 -8.80
CA ASN A 125 7.81 19.83 -9.43
C ASN A 125 8.51 18.61 -10.05
N GLU A 126 9.50 18.83 -10.93
CA GLU A 126 10.18 17.76 -11.67
C GLU A 126 10.83 16.70 -10.76
N LEU A 127 11.52 17.12 -9.70
CA LEU A 127 12.13 16.21 -8.73
C LEU A 127 11.08 15.36 -8.02
N GLY A 128 9.96 15.98 -7.62
CA GLY A 128 8.83 15.31 -7.01
C GLY A 128 8.23 14.25 -7.93
N ARG A 129 7.99 14.59 -9.20
CA ARG A 129 7.45 13.67 -10.21
C ARG A 129 8.37 12.47 -10.43
N SER A 130 9.67 12.72 -10.60
CA SER A 130 10.68 11.67 -10.76
C SER A 130 10.70 10.72 -9.57
N LEU A 131 10.63 11.27 -8.35
CA LEU A 131 10.61 10.48 -7.12
C LEU A 131 9.30 9.66 -6.98
N HIS A 132 8.14 10.27 -7.26
CA HIS A 132 6.85 9.58 -7.30
C HIS A 132 6.89 8.38 -8.26
N GLU A 133 7.34 8.60 -9.50
CA GLU A 133 7.44 7.55 -10.52
C GLU A 133 8.40 6.43 -10.09
N LYS A 134 9.55 6.78 -9.52
CA LYS A 134 10.55 5.81 -9.04
C LYS A 134 9.96 4.91 -7.95
N MET A 135 9.36 5.50 -6.91
CA MET A 135 8.76 4.75 -5.80
C MET A 135 7.58 3.89 -6.25
N ARG A 136 6.72 4.44 -7.12
CA ARG A 136 5.61 3.70 -7.74
C ARG A 136 6.11 2.50 -8.54
N ASN A 137 7.09 2.70 -9.42
CA ASN A 137 7.61 1.63 -10.28
C ASN A 137 8.30 0.53 -9.47
N LEU A 138 9.05 0.87 -8.43
CA LEU A 138 9.66 -0.10 -7.52
C LEU A 138 8.58 -0.92 -6.80
N SER A 139 7.54 -0.27 -6.30
CA SER A 139 6.44 -0.94 -5.60
C SER A 139 5.70 -1.92 -6.52
N ILE A 140 5.42 -1.51 -7.77
CA ILE A 140 4.74 -2.36 -8.76
C ILE A 140 5.59 -3.57 -9.15
N LYS A 141 6.90 -3.39 -9.35
CA LYS A 141 7.82 -4.50 -9.64
C LYS A 141 7.86 -5.56 -8.54
N ARG A 142 7.54 -5.18 -7.30
CA ARG A 142 7.48 -6.05 -6.13
C ARG A 142 6.11 -6.66 -5.88
N GLN A 143 5.08 -6.30 -6.64
CA GLN A 143 3.83 -7.04 -6.59
C GLN A 143 4.00 -8.37 -7.33
N ASN A 144 3.32 -9.41 -6.88
CA ASN A 144 3.26 -10.64 -7.67
C ASN A 144 2.25 -10.48 -8.83
N LYS A 145 2.32 -11.37 -9.83
CA LYS A 145 1.52 -11.27 -11.07
C LYS A 145 0.03 -11.65 -10.88
N THR A 146 -0.48 -11.68 -9.65
CA THR A 146 -1.89 -12.04 -9.42
C THR A 146 -2.79 -10.99 -10.07
N LEU A 147 -3.81 -11.46 -10.81
CA LEU A 147 -4.81 -10.61 -11.43
C LEU A 147 -5.64 -9.93 -10.33
N LEU A 148 -5.41 -8.64 -10.11
CA LEU A 148 -6.18 -7.86 -9.16
C LEU A 148 -7.40 -7.28 -9.87
N ARG A 149 -8.52 -7.24 -9.15
CA ARG A 149 -9.77 -6.69 -9.69
C ARG A 149 -9.55 -5.19 -9.90
N GLN A 150 -9.88 -4.68 -11.09
CA GLN A 150 -9.87 -3.24 -11.36
C GLN A 150 -10.70 -2.52 -10.29
N LYS A 151 -10.05 -1.70 -9.46
CA LYS A 151 -10.75 -0.77 -8.57
C LYS A 151 -10.89 0.58 -9.26
N VAL A 152 -11.91 1.32 -8.85
CA VAL A 152 -12.19 2.67 -9.37
C VAL A 152 -11.33 3.66 -8.61
N LYS A 153 -10.67 4.59 -9.32
CA LYS A 153 -9.96 5.68 -8.65
C LYS A 153 -10.95 6.57 -7.91
N TRP A 154 -10.58 6.99 -6.70
CA TRP A 154 -11.34 7.91 -5.85
C TRP A 154 -10.41 9.01 -5.34
N ALA A 155 -10.96 10.01 -4.64
CA ALA A 155 -10.18 11.18 -4.24
C ALA A 155 -10.39 11.55 -2.77
N LEU A 156 -9.32 11.90 -2.07
CA LEU A 156 -9.37 12.55 -0.77
C LEU A 156 -9.50 14.06 -0.98
N TYR A 157 -10.67 14.60 -0.69
CA TYR A 157 -10.95 16.03 -0.88
C TYR A 157 -10.54 16.91 0.30
N GLU A 158 -10.27 16.34 1.47
CA GLU A 158 -9.88 17.08 2.67
C GLU A 158 -8.60 16.50 3.29
N GLU A 159 -7.63 17.37 3.58
CA GLU A 159 -6.32 16.98 4.14
C GLU A 159 -6.43 16.24 5.48
N LYS A 160 -7.45 16.56 6.30
CA LYS A 160 -7.69 15.89 7.59
C LYS A 160 -7.93 14.38 7.45
N HIS A 161 -8.63 13.97 6.38
CA HIS A 161 -8.93 12.56 6.13
C HIS A 161 -7.70 11.83 5.60
N PHE A 162 -6.87 12.51 4.80
CA PHE A 162 -5.58 11.99 4.41
C PHE A 162 -4.62 11.80 5.58
N LYS A 163 -4.49 12.80 6.46
CA LYS A 163 -3.59 12.71 7.63
C LYS A 163 -3.89 11.50 8.48
N ARG A 164 -5.17 11.31 8.83
CA ARG A 164 -5.62 10.15 9.58
C ARG A 164 -5.29 8.83 8.85
N LEU A 165 -5.65 8.75 7.56
CA LEU A 165 -5.39 7.54 6.76
C LEU A 165 -3.89 7.21 6.72
N ILE A 166 -3.03 8.20 6.44
CA ILE A 166 -1.60 7.96 6.26
C ILE A 166 -0.89 7.67 7.58
N GLU A 167 -1.31 8.31 8.69
CA GLU A 167 -0.79 8.03 10.03
C GLU A 167 -1.06 6.57 10.42
N ASP A 168 -2.33 6.14 10.33
CA ASP A 168 -2.73 4.77 10.67
C ASP A 168 -2.03 3.73 9.77
N ILE A 169 -1.91 3.99 8.45
CA ILE A 169 -1.20 3.10 7.52
C ILE A 169 0.29 3.02 7.84
N VAL A 170 0.96 4.15 8.11
CA VAL A 170 2.39 4.17 8.39
C VAL A 170 2.70 3.34 9.64
N ASP A 171 1.87 3.43 10.67
CA ASP A 171 2.02 2.65 11.90
C ASP A 171 1.83 1.14 11.65
N LEU A 172 0.79 0.76 10.90
CA LEU A 172 0.55 -0.64 10.54
C LEU A 172 1.68 -1.23 9.69
N VAL A 173 2.16 -0.48 8.68
CA VAL A 173 3.29 -0.91 7.85
C VAL A 173 4.58 -0.99 8.68
N ALA A 174 4.75 -0.13 9.69
CA ALA A 174 5.89 -0.18 10.59
C ALA A 174 5.86 -1.39 11.54
N ALA A 175 4.68 -1.94 11.83
CA ALA A 175 4.52 -3.14 12.66
C ALA A 175 4.82 -4.45 11.91
N LEU A 176 4.62 -4.51 10.58
CA LEU A 176 4.83 -5.73 9.79
C LEU A 176 6.24 -6.37 9.94
N PRO A 177 7.35 -5.61 9.93
CA PRO A 177 8.69 -6.16 10.19
C PRO A 177 8.89 -6.77 11.58
N GLU A 178 8.10 -6.33 12.56
CA GLU A 178 8.17 -6.85 13.93
C GLU A 178 7.54 -8.24 14.05
N ILE A 179 6.62 -8.58 13.14
CA ILE A 179 6.01 -9.92 13.02
C ILE A 179 7.00 -10.92 12.42
N PHE A 180 7.91 -10.45 11.57
CA PHE A 180 8.94 -11.29 10.92
C PHE A 180 10.35 -10.74 11.16
N PRO A 181 10.90 -10.85 12.39
CA PRO A 181 12.23 -10.29 12.69
C PRO A 181 13.34 -10.82 11.78
N ALA A 182 13.22 -12.06 11.30
CA ALA A 182 14.17 -12.70 10.40
C ALA A 182 14.37 -11.94 9.07
N VAL A 183 13.37 -11.16 8.62
CA VAL A 183 13.44 -10.44 7.34
C VAL A 183 13.92 -8.99 7.47
N LYS A 184 14.26 -8.54 8.69
CA LYS A 184 14.72 -7.15 8.92
C LYS A 184 16.00 -6.82 8.16
N GLN A 185 16.96 -7.74 8.10
CA GLN A 185 18.20 -7.53 7.34
C GLN A 185 17.93 -7.41 5.84
N GLU A 186 17.04 -8.24 5.29
CA GLU A 186 16.70 -8.18 3.86
C GLU A 186 15.97 -6.87 3.53
N GLN A 187 15.08 -6.42 4.39
CA GLN A 187 14.45 -5.10 4.25
C GLN A 187 15.46 -3.95 4.30
N GLN A 188 16.49 -4.03 5.14
CA GLN A 188 17.53 -3.00 5.18
C GLN A 188 18.30 -2.95 3.86
N LYS A 189 18.74 -4.11 3.34
CA LYS A 189 19.44 -4.20 2.04
C LYS A 189 18.61 -3.63 0.91
N LEU A 190 17.34 -4.00 0.83
CA LEU A 190 16.43 -3.48 -0.19
C LEU A 190 16.29 -1.96 -0.09
N CYS A 191 16.21 -1.40 1.13
CA CYS A 191 16.14 0.04 1.35
C CYS A 191 17.39 0.79 0.89
N GLU A 192 18.58 0.21 1.02
CA GLU A 192 19.85 0.83 0.60
C GLU A 192 20.00 0.88 -0.94
N THR A 193 19.30 0.00 -1.66
CA THR A 193 19.34 -0.08 -3.13
C THR A 193 18.24 0.70 -3.86
N GLU A 194 17.30 1.29 -3.11
CA GLU A 194 16.18 2.07 -3.63
C GLU A 194 16.60 3.48 -4.08
#